data_AF-A0A8T5RN50-F1
#
_entry.id   AF-A0A8T5RN50-F1
#
_cell.length_a   1.000
_cell.length_b   1.000
_cell.length_c   1.000
_cell.angle_alpha   90.00
_cell.angle_beta   90.00
_cell.angle_gamma   90.00
#
_symmetry.space_group_name_H-M   'P 1'
#
loop_
_entity.id
_entity.type
_entity.pdbx_description
1 polymer ?
#
loop_
_entity_poly.entity_id
_entity_poly.type
_entity_poly.pdbx_seq_one_letter_code
_entity_poly.pdbx_strand_id
1 'polypeptide(L)'
;MNRNENTWFGIKLNQRRATNLFILSIAGTLITLVMLVQLFMPLVSMFLSPYYAEELQYYFQIMLMNLPYLVVMIAGFAISVYTLIKCRKIAQSYSEVIFTNTSKSRIATFCSNCGNIRSEEEKFCKQCGQEFS
;
A
#
# COMPACT_ATOMS: atom_id res chain seq x y z
N MET A 1 -10.31 22.18 7.12
CA MET A 1 -9.15 21.46 7.70
C MET A 1 -8.46 20.70 6.57
N ASN A 2 -7.29 21.16 6.12
CA ASN A 2 -6.57 20.54 5.00
C ASN A 2 -5.95 19.22 5.49
N ARG A 3 -6.62 18.10 5.21
CA ARG A 3 -6.23 16.77 5.70
C ARG A 3 -5.08 16.28 4.83
N ASN A 4 -3.84 16.65 5.20
CA ASN A 4 -2.62 16.21 4.51
C ASN A 4 -2.70 14.71 4.16
N GLU A 5 -2.86 14.41 2.87
CA GLU A 5 -3.19 13.09 2.34
C GLU A 5 -2.10 12.03 2.62
N ASN A 6 -0.91 12.49 3.02
CA ASN A 6 0.29 11.67 3.25
C ASN A 6 0.46 11.20 4.71
N THR A 7 -0.60 11.22 5.51
CA THR A 7 -0.55 10.77 6.92
C THR A 7 -1.35 9.49 7.15
N TRP A 8 -0.73 8.50 7.80
CA TRP A 8 -1.37 7.26 8.27
C TRP A 8 -1.31 7.25 9.79
N PHE A 9 -2.47 7.27 10.45
CA PHE A 9 -2.63 7.47 11.90
C PHE A 9 -1.82 8.66 12.46
N GLY A 10 -1.83 9.80 11.76
CA GLY A 10 -1.12 11.02 12.18
C GLY A 10 0.40 11.02 11.93
N ILE A 11 0.96 9.90 11.47
CA ILE A 11 2.39 9.80 11.14
C ILE A 11 2.59 10.19 9.67
N LYS A 12 3.52 11.12 9.41
CA LYS A 12 3.98 11.43 8.04
C LYS A 12 4.72 10.24 7.46
N LEU A 13 4.20 9.69 6.37
CA LEU A 13 4.80 8.55 5.68
C LEU A 13 5.91 9.03 4.74
N ASN A 14 7.13 8.56 4.98
CA ASN A 14 8.24 8.71 4.05
C ASN A 14 8.28 7.50 3.11
N GLN A 15 8.78 7.63 1.87
CA GLN A 15 8.70 6.58 0.83
C GLN A 15 9.20 5.20 1.32
N ARG A 16 10.34 5.16 2.01
CA ARG A 16 10.91 3.93 2.60
C ARG A 16 10.07 3.34 3.75
N ARG A 17 9.38 4.19 4.52
CA ARG A 17 8.48 3.72 5.60
C ARG A 17 7.19 3.16 5.03
N ALA A 18 6.68 3.75 3.94
CA ALA A 18 5.50 3.26 3.25
C ALA A 18 5.72 1.88 2.62
N THR A 19 6.91 1.62 2.04
CA THR A 19 7.25 0.29 1.51
C THR A 19 7.38 -0.77 2.61
N ASN A 20 7.99 -0.43 3.75
CA ASN A 20 8.09 -1.36 4.87
C ASN A 20 6.71 -1.70 5.46
N LEU A 21 5.83 -0.70 5.59
CA LEU A 21 4.43 -0.91 6.01
C LEU A 21 3.64 -1.75 5.02
N PHE A 22 3.87 -1.57 3.72
CA PHE A 22 3.24 -2.38 2.68
C PHE A 22 3.64 -3.86 2.79
N ILE A 23 4.95 -4.15 2.91
CA ILE A 23 5.46 -5.52 3.09
C ILE A 23 4.91 -6.14 4.38
N LEU A 24 4.93 -5.39 5.49
CA LEU A 24 4.36 -5.84 6.77
C LEU A 24 2.88 -6.19 6.64
N SER A 25 2.12 -5.37 5.90
CA SER A 25 0.70 -5.61 5.68
C SER A 25 0.44 -6.85 4.82
N ILE A 26 1.26 -7.12 3.81
CA ILE A 26 1.18 -8.36 3.02
C ILE A 26 1.45 -9.58 3.91
N ALA A 27 2.54 -9.54 4.68
CA ALA A 27 2.86 -10.62 5.61
C ALA A 27 1.72 -10.82 6.63
N GLY A 28 1.16 -9.74 7.17
CA GLY A 28 0.00 -9.76 8.04
C GLY A 28 -1.22 -10.41 7.38
N THR A 29 -1.56 -10.06 6.14
CA THR A 29 -2.67 -10.70 5.41
C THR A 29 -2.47 -12.19 5.23
N LEU A 30 -1.24 -12.62 4.92
CA LEU A 30 -0.89 -14.03 4.75
C LEU A 30 -1.03 -14.82 6.06
N ILE A 31 -0.52 -14.26 7.16
CA ILE A 31 -0.65 -14.86 8.50
C ILE A 31 -2.13 -14.97 8.87
N THR A 32 -2.92 -13.91 8.66
CA THR A 32 -4.36 -13.95 8.96
C THR A 32 -5.09 -14.97 8.11
N LEU A 33 -4.69 -15.17 6.85
CA LEU A 33 -5.28 -16.18 5.98
C LEU A 33 -5.02 -17.60 6.50
N VAL A 34 -3.78 -17.90 6.88
CA VAL A 34 -3.40 -19.21 7.44
C VAL A 34 -4.16 -19.49 8.74
N MET A 35 -4.24 -18.52 9.63
CA MET A 35 -5.00 -18.66 10.88
C MET A 35 -6.49 -18.85 10.64
N LEU A 36 -7.06 -18.21 9.62
CA LEU A 36 -8.46 -18.41 9.24
C LEU A 36 -8.70 -19.84 8.75
N VAL A 37 -7.81 -20.41 7.94
CA VAL A 37 -7.90 -21.82 7.54
C VAL A 37 -7.87 -22.76 8.75
N GLN A 38 -6.97 -22.53 9.70
CA GLN A 38 -6.88 -23.34 10.94
C GLN A 38 -8.16 -23.25 11.78
N LEU A 39 -8.77 -22.06 11.86
CA LEU A 39 -10.03 -21.84 12.57
C LEU A 39 -11.19 -22.62 11.95
N PHE A 40 -11.22 -22.75 10.62
CA PHE A 40 -12.29 -23.43 9.88
C PHE A 40 -12.09 -24.95 9.75
N MET A 41 -10.90 -25.49 10.02
CA MET A 41 -10.64 -26.94 10.02
C MET A 41 -11.65 -27.79 10.82
N PRO A 42 -12.01 -27.46 12.07
CA PRO A 42 -13.02 -28.23 12.80
C PRO A 42 -14.39 -28.22 12.09
N LEU A 43 -14.77 -27.10 11.47
CA LEU A 43 -16.00 -27.01 10.69
C LEU A 43 -15.95 -27.91 9.45
N VAL A 44 -14.83 -27.91 8.73
CA VAL A 44 -14.61 -28.78 7.57
C VAL A 44 -14.66 -30.25 7.97
N SER A 45 -14.07 -30.59 9.13
CA SER A 45 -14.11 -31.96 9.65
C SER A 45 -15.55 -32.42 9.93
N MET A 46 -16.39 -31.55 10.48
CA MET A 46 -17.81 -31.83 10.77
C MET A 46 -18.58 -32.30 9.52
N PHE A 47 -18.29 -31.75 8.35
CA PHE A 47 -18.96 -32.12 7.09
C PHE A 47 -18.38 -33.37 6.41
N LEU A 48 -17.12 -33.71 6.67
CA LEU A 48 -16.40 -34.77 5.96
C LEU A 48 -16.53 -36.15 6.62
N SER A 49 -16.82 -36.23 7.92
CA SER A 49 -16.96 -37.52 8.61
C SER A 49 -18.40 -37.83 9.01
N PRO A 50 -18.89 -39.05 8.74
CA PRO A 50 -20.26 -39.46 9.03
C PRO A 50 -20.55 -39.68 10.52
N TYR A 51 -19.57 -39.57 11.41
CA TYR A 51 -19.73 -39.84 12.85
C TYR A 51 -20.06 -38.62 13.72
N TYR A 52 -20.24 -37.42 13.14
CA TYR A 52 -20.29 -36.17 13.91
C TYR A 52 -21.65 -35.76 14.50
N ALA A 53 -22.72 -36.51 14.22
CA ALA A 53 -24.07 -36.11 14.65
C ALA A 53 -24.25 -36.09 16.19
N GLU A 54 -23.52 -36.93 16.94
CA GLU A 54 -23.65 -37.02 18.40
C GLU A 54 -22.80 -36.00 19.18
N GLU A 55 -21.78 -35.40 18.54
CA GLU A 55 -20.87 -34.45 19.21
C GLU A 55 -21.18 -32.97 18.90
N LEU A 56 -22.36 -32.67 18.36
CA LEU A 56 -22.71 -31.33 17.90
C LEU A 56 -22.61 -30.26 19.00
N GLN A 57 -22.89 -30.62 20.26
CA GLN A 57 -22.69 -29.75 21.42
C GLN A 57 -21.22 -29.39 21.67
N TYR A 58 -20.30 -30.35 21.52
CA TYR A 58 -18.86 -30.13 21.71
C TYR A 58 -18.31 -29.15 20.66
N TYR A 59 -18.69 -29.34 19.40
CA TYR A 59 -18.33 -28.42 18.31
C TYR A 59 -18.89 -27.01 18.50
N PHE A 60 -20.14 -26.92 18.96
CA PHE A 60 -20.77 -25.63 19.24
C PHE A 60 -20.02 -24.87 20.36
N GLN A 61 -19.60 -25.57 21.41
CA GLN A 61 -18.82 -24.98 22.50
C GLN A 61 -17.44 -24.49 22.03
N ILE A 62 -16.75 -25.26 21.19
CA ILE A 62 -15.47 -24.85 20.58
C ILE A 62 -15.65 -23.61 19.69
N MET A 63 -16.69 -23.58 18.85
CA MET A 63 -17.00 -22.43 18.01
C MET A 63 -17.28 -21.16 18.83
N LEU A 64 -18.02 -21.30 19.94
CA LEU A 64 -18.33 -20.19 20.83
C LEU A 64 -17.07 -19.64 21.53
N MET A 65 -16.18 -20.54 21.97
CA MET A 65 -14.91 -20.16 22.61
C MET A 65 -13.97 -19.44 21.63
N ASN A 66 -14.05 -19.78 20.34
CA ASN A 66 -13.24 -19.17 19.29
C ASN A 66 -13.82 -17.86 18.71
N LEU A 67 -15.06 -17.50 19.04
CA LEU A 67 -15.73 -16.29 18.58
C LEU A 67 -14.95 -14.98 18.85
N PRO A 68 -14.36 -14.73 20.03
CA PRO A 68 -13.54 -13.53 20.25
C PRO A 68 -12.31 -13.48 19.34
N TYR A 69 -11.68 -14.62 19.06
CA TYR A 69 -10.56 -14.69 18.12
C TYR A 69 -11.00 -14.31 16.71
N LEU A 70 -12.20 -14.73 16.30
CA LEU A 70 -12.79 -14.38 15.00
C LEU A 70 -12.98 -12.86 14.87
N VAL A 71 -13.45 -12.18 15.92
CA VAL A 71 -13.59 -10.71 15.94
C VAL A 71 -12.25 -10.01 15.77
N VAL A 72 -11.21 -10.43 16.51
CA VAL A 72 -9.85 -9.88 16.41
C VAL A 72 -9.27 -10.10 15.01
N MET A 73 -9.51 -11.28 14.43
CA MET A 73 -9.07 -11.64 13.09
C MET A 73 -9.72 -10.78 12.01
N ILE A 74 -11.04 -10.56 12.08
CA ILE A 74 -11.74 -9.66 11.16
C ILE A 74 -11.19 -8.23 11.28
N ALA A 75 -10.99 -7.74 12.50
CA ALA A 75 -10.44 -6.40 12.72
C ALA A 75 -9.02 -6.26 12.16
N GLY A 76 -8.13 -7.23 12.43
CA GLY A 76 -6.78 -7.27 11.89
C GLY A 76 -6.76 -7.35 10.36
N PHE A 77 -7.62 -8.19 9.78
CA PHE A 77 -7.76 -8.28 8.33
C PHE A 77 -8.23 -6.95 7.73
N ALA A 78 -9.26 -6.32 8.31
CA ALA A 78 -9.76 -5.02 7.85
C ALA A 78 -8.67 -3.93 7.90
N ILE A 79 -7.89 -3.88 8.99
CA ILE A 79 -6.77 -2.94 9.13
C ILE A 79 -5.70 -3.20 8.07
N SER A 80 -5.35 -4.47 7.83
CA SER A 80 -4.34 -4.84 6.85
C SER A 80 -4.77 -4.46 5.42
N VAL A 81 -6.00 -4.78 5.03
CA VAL A 81 -6.57 -4.38 3.73
C VAL A 81 -6.64 -2.87 3.60
N TYR A 82 -7.10 -2.16 4.63
CA TYR A 82 -7.14 -0.69 4.63
C TYR A 82 -5.75 -0.08 4.42
N THR A 83 -4.73 -0.66 5.05
CA THR A 83 -3.34 -0.24 4.93
C THR A 83 -2.82 -0.45 3.52
N LEU A 84 -3.11 -1.60 2.89
CA LEU A 84 -2.75 -1.88 1.49
C LEU A 84 -3.36 -0.87 0.52
N ILE A 85 -4.66 -0.60 0.64
CA ILE A 85 -5.37 0.36 -0.22
C ILE A 85 -4.74 1.75 -0.12
N LYS A 86 -4.43 2.18 1.11
CA LYS A 86 -3.84 3.50 1.36
C LYS A 86 -2.41 3.60 0.87
N CYS A 87 -1.58 2.57 1.08
CA CYS A 87 -0.24 2.49 0.52
C CYS A 87 -0.25 2.58 -1.01
N ARG A 88 -1.22 1.93 -1.68
CA ARG A 88 -1.35 1.99 -3.14
C ARG A 88 -1.64 3.40 -3.66
N LYS A 89 -2.56 4.12 -3.02
CA LYS A 89 -2.87 5.51 -3.39
C LYS A 89 -1.65 6.43 -3.28
N ILE A 90 -0.88 6.27 -2.20
CA ILE A 90 0.34 7.05 -1.96
C ILE A 90 1.44 6.70 -3.00
N ALA A 91 1.61 5.42 -3.33
CA ALA A 91 2.56 5.01 -4.36
C ALA A 91 2.25 5.63 -5.74
N GLN A 92 0.96 5.71 -6.10
CA GLN A 92 0.52 6.34 -7.34
C GLN A 92 0.87 7.84 -7.38
N SER A 93 0.62 8.59 -6.29
CA SER A 93 0.96 10.02 -6.24
C SER A 93 2.46 10.29 -6.38
N TYR A 94 3.33 9.42 -5.85
CA TYR A 94 4.77 9.57 -6.05
C TYR A 94 5.22 9.28 -7.49
N SER A 95 4.60 8.30 -8.15
CA SER A 95 4.95 7.96 -9.54
C SER A 95 4.66 9.10 -10.52
N GLU A 96 3.56 9.82 -10.29
CA GLU A 96 3.15 10.95 -11.12
C GLU A 96 4.09 12.15 -10.94
N VAL A 97 4.45 12.48 -9.69
CA VAL A 97 5.42 13.56 -9.39
C VAL A 97 6.82 13.24 -9.94
N ILE A 98 7.25 11.98 -9.89
CA ILE A 98 8.54 11.57 -10.48
C ILE A 98 8.47 11.73 -12.00
N PHE A 99 7.38 11.34 -12.66
CA PHE A 99 7.22 11.49 -14.10
C PHE A 99 7.20 12.96 -14.55
N THR A 100 6.49 13.84 -13.84
CA THR A 100 6.46 15.27 -14.18
C THR A 100 7.83 15.93 -14.02
N ASN A 101 8.56 15.61 -12.95
CA ASN A 101 9.92 16.14 -12.75
C ASN A 101 10.91 15.60 -13.79
N THR A 102 10.79 14.33 -14.17
CA THR A 102 11.65 13.70 -15.17
C THR A 102 11.33 14.19 -16.59
N SER A 103 10.07 14.49 -16.90
CA SER A 103 9.65 15.09 -18.16
C SER A 103 10.14 16.53 -18.29
N LYS A 104 9.96 17.35 -17.24
CA LYS A 104 10.41 18.74 -17.22
C LYS A 104 11.94 18.86 -17.31
N SER A 105 12.70 17.89 -16.80
CA SER A 105 14.17 17.88 -16.93
C SER A 105 14.69 17.32 -18.27
N ARG A 106 13.85 16.71 -19.12
CA ARG A 106 14.28 16.06 -20.38
C ARG A 106 14.07 16.89 -21.63
N ILE A 107 13.37 18.02 -21.56
CA ILE A 107 13.34 18.97 -22.67
C ILE A 107 14.65 19.76 -22.62
N ALA A 108 15.73 19.15 -23.09
CA ALA A 108 16.99 19.83 -23.35
C ALA A 108 16.72 20.85 -24.46
N THR A 109 16.57 22.12 -24.08
CA THR A 109 16.38 23.22 -25.03
C THR A 109 17.75 23.63 -25.53
N PHE A 110 17.97 23.59 -26.85
CA PHE A 110 19.23 24.01 -27.44
C PHE A 110 19.19 25.50 -27.76
N CYS A 111 20.29 26.20 -27.54
CA CYS A 111 20.40 27.59 -27.95
C CYS A 111 20.36 27.71 -29.48
N SER A 112 19.45 28.53 -30.01
CA SER A 112 19.32 28.78 -31.45
C SER A 112 20.54 29.44 -32.11
N ASN A 113 21.41 30.09 -31.32
CA ASN A 113 22.59 30.79 -31.83
C ASN A 113 23.89 29.99 -31.69
N CYS A 114 24.12 29.31 -30.55
CA CYS A 114 25.38 28.60 -30.31
C CYS A 114 25.23 27.07 -30.20
N GLY A 115 24.02 26.52 -30.29
CA GLY A 115 23.76 25.08 -30.24
C GLY A 115 24.03 24.41 -28.90
N ASN A 116 24.40 25.16 -27.85
CA ASN A 116 24.69 24.56 -26.55
C ASN A 116 23.39 24.17 -25.81
N ILE A 117 23.47 23.12 -24.99
CA ILE A 117 22.37 22.62 -24.17
C ILE A 117 22.07 23.66 -23.08
N ARG A 118 20.80 24.06 -22.99
CA ARG A 118 20.26 24.96 -21.96
C ARG A 118 19.18 24.24 -21.16
N SER A 119 19.03 24.68 -19.91
CA SER A 119 17.89 24.30 -19.07
C SER A 119 16.76 25.31 -19.25
N GLU A 120 15.51 24.86 -19.22
CA GLU A 120 14.32 25.68 -19.47
C GLU A 120 14.11 26.81 -18.43
N GLU A 121 14.81 26.73 -17.29
CA GLU A 121 14.75 27.74 -16.22
C GLU A 121 15.74 28.90 -16.43
N GLU A 122 16.66 28.79 -17.38
CA GLU A 122 17.70 29.79 -17.64
C GLU A 122 17.27 30.83 -18.69
N LYS A 123 16.91 32.03 -18.21
CA LYS A 123 16.57 33.21 -19.03
C LYS A 123 17.65 33.59 -20.07
N PHE A 124 18.91 33.21 -19.84
CA PHE A 124 20.07 33.58 -20.66
C PHE A 124 20.95 32.37 -20.97
N CYS A 125 21.57 32.33 -22.15
CA CYS A 125 22.53 31.27 -22.45
C CYS A 125 23.83 31.55 -21.70
N LYS A 126 24.30 30.61 -20.88
CA LYS A 126 25.57 30.76 -20.15
C LYS A 126 26.80 30.91 -21.04
N GLN A 127 26.71 30.51 -22.32
CA GLN A 127 27.85 30.55 -23.25
C GLN A 127 27.82 31.75 -24.19
N CYS A 128 26.66 32.14 -24.72
CA CYS A 128 26.56 33.26 -25.66
C CYS A 128 25.78 34.48 -25.12
N GLY A 129 25.25 34.42 -23.90
CA GLY A 129 24.54 35.52 -23.26
C GLY A 129 23.15 35.84 -23.82
N GLN A 130 22.69 35.11 -24.85
CA GLN A 130 21.46 35.47 -25.55
C GLN A 130 20.19 35.20 -24.73
N GLU A 131 19.31 36.21 -24.70
CA GLU A 131 17.99 36.17 -24.08
C GLU A 131 16.99 35.32 -24.89
N PHE A 132 16.01 34.75 -24.20
CA PHE A 132 14.92 33.99 -24.83
C PHE A 132 13.92 34.98 -25.46
N SER A 133 13.75 34.93 -26.79
CA SER A 133 12.70 35.66 -27.53
C SER A 133 11.55 34.72 -27.89
#